data_AF-K2BNQ0-F1
#
_entry.id   AF-K2BNQ0-F1
#
_cell.length_a   1.000
_cell.length_b   1.000
_cell.length_c   1.000
_cell.angle_alpha   90.00
_cell.angle_beta   90.00
_cell.angle_gamma   90.00
#
_symmetry.space_group_name_H-M   'P 1'
#
loop_
_entity.id
_entity.type
_entity.pdbx_description
1 polymer ?
#
loop_
_entity_poly.entity_id
_entity_poly.type
_entity_poly.pdbx_seq_one_letter_code
_entity_poly.pdbx_strand_id
1 'polypeptide(L)'
;MSQALIELALFTSKSLIVVMFVLIVLITFFALLAKGKEKLKGRLTIKNLNQKYAETTEELLTEILPKKILKKTLKDKKKAEKEKAKSEETQRNLFVLNFHGDIKASAVSTLREEITAVLNAASPQDEVIVKLESAGGVVHGYGLAAAQLLRLKQKNIFLTIAIDKMAASG
;
A
#
# COMPACT_ATOMS: atom_id res chain seq x y z
N MET A 1 -25.21 49.99 -42.45
CA MET A 1 -24.73 48.62 -42.74
C MET A 1 -23.34 48.32 -42.17
N SER A 2 -22.40 49.27 -42.15
CA SER A 2 -21.04 49.06 -41.60
C SER A 2 -20.99 48.83 -40.08
N GLN A 3 -21.80 49.53 -39.28
CA GLN A 3 -21.76 49.39 -37.81
C GLN A 3 -22.30 48.04 -37.31
N ALA A 4 -23.38 47.54 -37.90
CA ALA A 4 -23.94 46.22 -37.56
C ALA A 4 -22.98 45.06 -37.90
N LEU A 5 -22.20 45.18 -38.98
CA LEU A 5 -21.16 44.22 -39.33
C LEU A 5 -19.98 44.24 -38.35
N ILE A 6 -19.61 45.42 -37.84
CA ILE A 6 -18.54 45.58 -36.84
C ILE A 6 -18.98 45.01 -35.48
N GLU A 7 -20.21 45.25 -35.05
CA GLU A 7 -20.75 44.67 -33.80
C GLU A 7 -20.88 43.15 -33.88
N LEU A 8 -21.35 42.61 -35.01
CA LEU A 8 -21.42 41.17 -35.23
C LEU A 8 -20.01 40.53 -35.19
N ALA A 9 -19.04 41.14 -35.87
CA ALA A 9 -17.65 40.69 -35.87
C ALA A 9 -17.03 40.71 -34.45
N LEU A 10 -17.26 41.78 -33.70
CA LEU A 10 -16.82 41.91 -32.30
C LEU A 10 -17.47 40.87 -31.39
N PHE A 11 -18.77 40.59 -31.56
CA PHE A 11 -19.48 39.58 -30.79
C PHE A 11 -18.95 38.18 -31.10
N THR A 12 -18.79 37.83 -32.39
CA THR A 12 -18.22 36.53 -32.79
C THR A 12 -16.80 36.33 -32.28
N SER A 13 -15.96 37.37 -32.31
CA SER A 13 -14.59 37.31 -31.79
C SER A 13 -14.57 37.06 -30.28
N LYS A 14 -15.40 37.77 -29.51
CA LYS A 14 -15.52 37.57 -28.06
C LYS A 14 -16.04 36.18 -27.72
N SER A 15 -17.06 35.68 -28.42
CA SER A 15 -17.58 34.32 -28.22
C SER A 15 -16.54 33.24 -28.54
N LEU A 16 -15.76 33.43 -29.60
CA LEU A 16 -14.68 32.50 -29.97
C LEU A 16 -13.60 32.43 -28.89
N ILE A 17 -13.20 33.58 -28.34
CA ILE A 17 -12.22 33.66 -27.25
C ILE A 17 -12.73 32.92 -26.00
N VAL A 18 -14.01 33.08 -25.65
CA VAL A 18 -14.61 32.38 -24.50
C VAL A 18 -14.65 30.87 -24.73
N VAL A 19 -15.04 30.41 -25.91
CA VAL A 19 -15.05 28.97 -26.23
C VAL A 19 -13.65 28.38 -26.19
N MET A 20 -12.66 29.08 -26.75
CA MET A 20 -11.26 28.66 -26.72
C MET A 20 -10.72 28.60 -25.28
N PHE A 21 -11.07 29.58 -24.45
CA PHE A 21 -10.69 29.60 -23.03
C PHE A 21 -11.27 28.39 -22.29
N VAL A 22 -12.55 28.08 -22.49
CA VAL A 22 -13.20 26.91 -21.88
C VAL A 22 -12.53 25.60 -22.33
N LEU A 23 -12.19 25.48 -23.62
CA LEU A 23 -11.46 24.32 -24.16
C LEU A 23 -10.09 24.13 -23.50
N ILE A 24 -9.32 25.22 -23.34
CA ILE A 24 -8.01 25.19 -22.68
C ILE A 24 -8.16 24.78 -21.22
N VAL A 25 -9.16 25.32 -20.51
CA VAL A 25 -9.44 24.95 -19.10
C VAL A 25 -9.81 23.48 -18.98
N LEU A 26 -10.65 22.95 -19.88
CA LEU A 26 -11.01 21.53 -19.87
C LEU A 26 -9.81 20.63 -20.16
N ILE A 27 -9.01 20.93 -21.18
CA ILE A 27 -7.80 20.15 -21.51
C ILE A 27 -6.81 20.14 -20.34
N THR A 28 -6.57 21.30 -19.73
CA THR A 28 -5.65 21.40 -18.58
C THR A 28 -6.19 20.66 -17.36
N PHE A 29 -7.49 20.72 -17.10
CA PHE A 29 -8.14 19.96 -16.03
C PHE A 29 -8.03 18.44 -16.24
N PHE A 30 -8.33 17.94 -17.45
CA PHE A 30 -8.19 16.51 -17.77
C PHE A 30 -6.72 16.04 -17.73
N ALA A 31 -5.77 16.87 -18.16
CA ALA A 31 -4.34 16.56 -18.08
C ALA A 31 -3.84 16.45 -16.62
N LEU A 32 -4.34 17.31 -15.73
CA LEU A 32 -4.06 17.24 -14.29
C LEU A 32 -4.63 15.97 -13.64
N LEU A 33 -5.87 15.60 -13.99
CA LEU A 33 -6.49 14.36 -13.50
C LEU A 33 -5.77 13.09 -14.00
N ALA A 34 -5.33 13.08 -15.26
CA ALA A 34 -4.57 11.97 -15.83
C ALA A 34 -3.21 11.78 -15.11
N LYS A 35 -2.48 12.87 -14.84
CA LYS A 35 -1.22 12.83 -14.06
C LYS A 35 -1.42 12.39 -12.61
N GLY A 36 -2.58 12.68 -12.00
CA GLY A 36 -2.92 12.23 -10.65
C GLY A 36 -3.07 10.72 -10.53
N LYS A 37 -3.63 10.06 -11.56
CA LYS A 37 -3.83 8.61 -11.59
C LYS A 37 -2.53 7.82 -11.79
N GLU A 38 -1.54 8.36 -12.49
CA GLU A 38 -0.23 7.71 -12.62
C GLU A 38 0.59 7.72 -11.33
N LYS A 39 0.44 8.75 -10.47
CA LYS A 39 1.16 8.83 -9.18
C LYS A 39 0.71 7.82 -8.12
N LEU A 40 -0.34 7.03 -8.38
CA LEU A 40 -0.81 5.96 -7.52
C LEU A 40 -0.28 4.58 -7.93
N LYS A 41 0.27 4.43 -9.14
CA LYS A 41 0.96 3.19 -9.53
C LYS A 41 2.35 3.19 -8.89
N GLY A 42 2.61 2.24 -7.99
CA GLY A 42 3.94 2.00 -7.42
C GLY A 42 4.24 2.59 -6.04
N ARG A 43 3.23 2.98 -5.23
CA ARG A 43 3.48 3.30 -3.81
C ARG A 43 3.34 2.06 -2.93
N LEU A 44 4.47 1.49 -2.52
CA LEU A 44 4.50 0.49 -1.46
C LEU A 44 4.37 1.19 -0.09
N THR A 45 3.32 0.85 0.66
CA THR A 45 3.14 1.38 2.02
C THR A 45 3.69 0.39 3.03
N ILE A 46 4.85 0.70 3.62
CA ILE A 46 5.47 -0.13 4.66
C ILE A 46 5.01 0.35 6.03
N LYS A 47 4.55 -0.57 6.88
CA LYS A 47 4.13 -0.27 8.26
C LYS A 47 4.91 -1.14 9.24
N ASN A 48 5.59 -0.53 10.20
CA ASN A 48 6.25 -1.27 11.28
C ASN A 48 5.22 -1.65 12.35
N LEU A 49 4.81 -2.92 12.36
CA LEU A 49 3.83 -3.44 13.32
C LEU A 49 4.38 -3.46 14.75
N ASN A 50 5.66 -3.76 14.93
CA ASN A 50 6.30 -3.78 16.25
C ASN A 50 6.24 -2.41 16.91
N GLN A 51 6.53 -1.35 16.14
CA GLN A 51 6.41 0.03 16.63
C GLN A 51 4.96 0.36 17.03
N LYS A 52 3.99 0.05 16.17
CA LYS A 52 2.57 0.30 16.46
C LYS A 52 2.13 -0.38 17.77
N TYR A 53 2.44 -1.67 17.92
CA TYR A 53 2.07 -2.40 19.14
C TYR A 53 2.82 -1.91 20.37
N ALA A 54 4.08 -1.50 20.21
CA ALA A 54 4.87 -0.89 21.28
C ALA A 54 4.23 0.41 21.79
N GLU A 55 3.82 1.31 20.88
CA GLU A 55 3.15 2.57 21.22
C GLU A 55 1.81 2.33 21.92
N THR A 56 0.96 1.46 21.36
CA THR A 56 -0.34 1.12 22.00
C THR A 56 -0.16 0.48 23.38
N THR A 57 0.85 -0.39 23.54
CA THR A 57 1.13 -1.02 24.84
C THR A 57 1.60 0.02 25.86
N GLU A 58 2.46 0.96 25.46
CA GLU A 58 2.93 2.01 26.36
C GLU A 58 1.81 2.95 26.82
N GLU A 59 0.88 3.29 25.92
CA GLU A 59 -0.32 4.06 26.25
C GLU A 59 -1.18 3.33 27.29
N LEU A 60 -1.49 2.05 27.06
CA LEU A 60 -2.25 1.23 28.01
C LEU A 60 -1.55 1.10 29.37
N LEU A 61 -0.23 0.87 29.38
CA LEU A 61 0.53 0.76 30.63
C LEU A 61 0.55 2.08 31.41
N THR A 62 0.42 3.23 30.73
CA THR A 62 0.36 4.54 31.38
C THR A 62 -0.91 4.75 32.18
N GLU A 63 -2.03 4.22 31.69
CA GLU A 63 -3.31 4.29 32.37
C GLU A 63 -3.45 3.24 33.49
N ILE A 64 -2.84 2.06 33.31
CA ILE A 64 -3.05 0.93 34.23
C ILE A 64 -2.02 0.89 35.39
N LEU A 65 -0.80 1.40 35.19
CA LEU A 65 0.29 1.24 36.17
C LEU A 65 0.58 2.49 37.02
N PRO A 66 0.92 2.31 38.32
CA PRO A 66 1.47 3.39 39.14
C PRO A 66 2.80 3.93 38.60
N LYS A 67 3.03 5.25 38.73
CA LYS A 67 4.22 5.97 38.19
C LYS A 67 5.58 5.30 38.50
N LYS A 68 5.73 4.68 39.67
CA LYS A 68 6.97 4.00 40.08
C LYS A 68 7.24 2.73 39.27
N ILE A 69 6.19 1.94 39.00
CA ILE A 69 6.28 0.69 38.23
C ILE A 69 6.46 1.02 36.75
N LEU A 70 5.70 1.99 36.23
CA LEU A 70 5.83 2.46 34.85
C LEU A 70 7.26 2.89 34.49
N LYS A 71 7.89 3.71 35.34
CA LYS A 71 9.29 4.13 35.13
C LYS A 71 10.27 2.95 35.12
N LYS A 72 9.99 1.90 35.89
CA LYS A 72 10.82 0.68 35.91
C LYS A 72 10.64 -0.08 34.59
N THR A 73 9.39 -0.36 34.19
CA THR A 73 9.06 -1.08 32.96
C THR A 73 9.66 -0.41 31.70
N LEU A 74 9.56 0.91 31.59
CA LEU A 74 10.14 1.65 30.46
C LEU A 74 11.67 1.62 30.45
N LYS A 75 12.33 1.64 31.62
CA LYS A 75 13.78 1.51 31.71
C LYS A 75 14.25 0.11 31.31
N ASP A 76 13.55 -0.92 31.78
CA ASP A 76 13.87 -2.31 31.48
C ASP A 76 13.69 -2.60 29.98
N LYS A 77 12.62 -2.08 29.36
CA LYS A 77 12.39 -2.16 27.91
C LYS A 77 13.52 -1.49 27.11
N LYS A 78 13.90 -0.25 27.45
CA LYS A 78 15.00 0.46 26.79
C LYS A 78 16.34 -0.27 26.95
N LYS A 79 16.57 -0.94 28.08
CA LYS A 79 17.78 -1.73 28.30
C LYS A 79 17.79 -2.96 27.36
N ALA A 80 16.68 -3.69 27.29
CA ALA A 80 16.54 -4.84 26.40
C ALA A 80 16.69 -4.46 24.92
N GLU A 81 16.14 -3.32 24.48
CA GLU A 81 16.31 -2.82 23.11
C GLU A 81 17.76 -2.48 22.78
N LYS A 82 18.49 -1.85 23.73
CA LYS A 82 19.93 -1.57 23.57
C LYS A 82 20.77 -2.83 23.51
N GLU A 83 20.42 -3.85 24.29
CA GLU A 83 21.09 -5.15 24.25
C GLU A 83 20.83 -5.86 22.91
N LYS A 84 19.59 -5.85 22.42
CA LYS A 84 19.24 -6.37 21.09
C LYS A 84 19.93 -5.62 19.95
N ALA A 85 20.08 -4.30 20.04
CA ALA A 85 20.77 -3.50 19.03
C ALA A 85 22.30 -3.72 19.02
N LYS A 86 22.87 -4.25 20.11
CA LYS A 86 24.30 -4.63 20.20
C LYS A 86 24.56 -6.07 19.79
N SER A 87 23.51 -6.88 19.68
CA SER A 87 23.61 -8.25 19.16
C SER A 87 23.80 -8.20 17.64
N GLU A 88 24.85 -8.84 17.13
CA GLU A 88 25.04 -9.06 15.67
C GLU A 88 24.15 -10.18 15.12
N GLU A 89 23.30 -10.76 15.96
CA GLU A 89 22.39 -11.82 15.57
C GLU A 89 21.44 -11.33 14.47
N THR A 90 21.46 -12.03 13.33
CA THR A 90 20.66 -11.69 12.15
C THR A 90 19.18 -11.69 12.55
N GLN A 91 18.58 -10.51 12.70
CA GLN A 91 17.19 -10.40 13.07
C GLN A 91 16.32 -10.94 11.94
N ARG A 92 15.59 -12.02 12.25
CA ARG A 92 14.60 -12.58 11.34
C ARG A 92 13.43 -11.62 11.23
N ASN A 93 13.13 -11.20 10.01
CA ASN A 93 11.99 -10.35 9.72
C ASN A 93 10.77 -11.20 9.37
N LEU A 94 9.61 -10.74 9.83
CA LEU A 94 8.31 -11.27 9.46
C LEU A 94 7.59 -10.26 8.58
N PHE A 95 7.42 -10.58 7.30
CA PHE A 95 6.68 -9.76 6.35
C PHE A 95 5.21 -10.18 6.33
N VAL A 96 4.30 -9.23 6.58
CA VAL A 96 2.85 -9.50 6.55
C VAL A 96 2.25 -8.82 5.32
N LEU A 97 1.76 -9.62 4.38
CA LEU A 97 1.08 -9.18 3.17
C LEU A 97 -0.42 -9.40 3.30
N ASN A 98 -1.22 -8.46 2.78
CA ASN A 98 -2.68 -8.55 2.86
C ASN A 98 -3.25 -8.77 1.46
N PHE A 99 -3.81 -9.97 1.23
CA PHE A 99 -4.42 -10.31 -0.04
C PHE A 99 -5.94 -10.38 0.10
N HIS A 100 -6.62 -9.35 -0.42
CA HIS A 100 -8.07 -9.30 -0.51
C HIS A 100 -8.47 -9.58 -1.97
N GLY A 101 -8.74 -10.84 -2.28
CA GLY A 101 -9.07 -11.26 -3.64
C GLY A 101 -10.53 -10.97 -3.99
N ASP A 102 -10.75 -10.41 -5.17
CA ASP A 102 -12.05 -10.14 -5.77
C ASP A 102 -12.31 -11.03 -7.00
N ILE A 103 -13.55 -11.07 -7.47
CA ILE A 103 -13.96 -11.94 -8.59
C ILE A 103 -13.08 -11.74 -9.85
N LYS A 104 -12.58 -10.52 -10.07
CA LYS A 104 -11.73 -10.13 -11.20
C LYS A 104 -10.23 -10.38 -10.98
N ALA A 105 -9.83 -10.89 -9.82
CA ALA A 105 -8.43 -11.08 -9.40
C ALA A 105 -7.57 -9.80 -9.56
N SER A 106 -8.14 -8.63 -9.34
CA SER A 106 -7.47 -7.34 -9.50
C SER A 106 -6.33 -7.15 -8.48
N ALA A 107 -6.49 -7.70 -7.28
CA ALA A 107 -5.51 -7.66 -6.20
C ALA A 107 -4.19 -8.40 -6.50
N VAL A 108 -4.16 -9.23 -7.54
CA VAL A 108 -2.96 -9.99 -7.92
C VAL A 108 -1.85 -9.08 -8.44
N SER A 109 -2.20 -7.95 -9.06
CA SER A 109 -1.22 -6.96 -9.52
C SER A 109 -0.47 -6.33 -8.35
N THR A 110 -1.19 -5.97 -7.28
CA THR A 110 -0.62 -5.49 -6.01
C THR A 110 0.23 -6.57 -5.34
N LEU A 111 -0.27 -7.79 -5.22
CA LEU A 111 0.47 -8.91 -4.63
C LEU A 111 1.80 -9.17 -5.33
N ARG A 112 1.84 -9.05 -6.67
CA ARG A 112 3.08 -9.18 -7.46
C ARG A 112 4.10 -8.12 -7.08
N GLU A 113 3.68 -6.87 -6.91
CA GLU A 113 4.56 -5.76 -6.53
C GLU A 113 5.09 -5.95 -5.10
N GLU A 114 4.22 -6.32 -4.16
CA GLU A 114 4.57 -6.61 -2.77
C GLU A 114 5.57 -7.77 -2.67
N ILE A 115 5.30 -8.90 -3.34
CA ILE A 115 6.20 -10.06 -3.36
C ILE A 115 7.53 -9.69 -4.00
N THR A 116 7.54 -8.88 -5.05
CA THR A 116 8.80 -8.43 -5.68
C THR A 116 9.61 -7.56 -4.73
N ALA A 117 8.97 -6.69 -3.94
CA ALA A 117 9.65 -5.91 -2.91
C ALA A 117 10.23 -6.80 -1.81
N VAL A 118 9.46 -7.78 -1.33
CA VAL A 118 9.93 -8.76 -0.32
C VAL A 118 11.11 -9.56 -0.85
N LEU A 119 11.03 -10.08 -2.08
CA LEU A 119 12.12 -10.87 -2.69
C LEU A 119 13.44 -10.11 -2.83
N ASN A 120 13.38 -8.78 -2.94
CA ASN A 120 14.56 -7.93 -3.05
C ASN A 120 15.18 -7.56 -1.68
N ALA A 121 14.40 -7.66 -0.60
CA ALA A 121 14.82 -7.23 0.74
C ALA A 121 15.02 -8.39 1.72
N ALA A 122 14.32 -9.51 1.53
CA ALA A 122 14.28 -10.63 2.46
C ALA A 122 15.52 -11.52 2.37
N SER A 123 15.96 -11.99 3.53
CA SER A 123 16.94 -13.06 3.69
C SER A 123 16.26 -14.44 3.74
N PRO A 124 16.99 -15.55 3.52
CA PRO A 124 16.43 -16.90 3.64
C PRO A 124 15.93 -17.28 5.04
N GLN A 125 16.30 -16.50 6.06
CA GLN A 125 15.86 -16.72 7.45
C GLN A 125 14.56 -15.98 7.78
N ASP A 126 14.11 -15.13 6.87
CA ASP A 126 12.89 -14.35 7.01
C ASP A 126 11.65 -15.17 6.63
N GLU A 127 10.50 -14.74 7.15
CA GLU A 127 9.22 -15.39 6.91
C GLU A 127 8.24 -14.40 6.28
N VAL A 128 7.35 -14.92 5.43
CA VAL A 128 6.24 -14.18 4.84
C VAL A 128 4.92 -14.81 5.28
N ILE A 129 4.05 -14.01 5.89
CA ILE A 129 2.66 -14.34 6.13
C ILE A 129 1.81 -13.60 5.10
N VAL A 130 0.97 -14.34 4.37
CA VAL A 130 -0.07 -13.76 3.52
C VAL A 130 -1.40 -13.95 4.21
N LYS A 131 -2.01 -12.83 4.63
CA LYS A 131 -3.38 -12.80 5.13
C LYS A 131 -4.34 -12.84 3.95
N LEU A 132 -5.00 -13.97 3.76
CA LEU A 132 -5.88 -14.29 2.64
C LEU A 132 -7.34 -14.06 3.03
N GLU A 133 -8.01 -13.21 2.26
CA GLU A 133 -9.45 -13.10 2.22
C GLU A 133 -9.91 -13.11 0.76
N SER A 134 -10.59 -14.16 0.33
CA SER A 134 -11.18 -14.21 -1.00
C SER A 134 -12.38 -15.13 -1.12
N ALA A 135 -13.44 -14.60 -1.75
CA ALA A 135 -14.61 -15.37 -2.14
C ALA A 135 -14.40 -16.21 -3.41
N GLY A 136 -13.22 -16.13 -4.02
CA GLY A 136 -12.91 -16.73 -5.31
C GLY A 136 -13.27 -15.83 -6.48
N GLY A 137 -13.15 -16.38 -7.69
CA GLY A 137 -13.39 -15.65 -8.92
C GLY A 137 -12.94 -16.41 -10.16
N VAL A 138 -12.63 -15.69 -11.24
CA VAL A 138 -12.21 -16.31 -12.50
C VAL A 138 -10.86 -17.03 -12.36
N VAL A 139 -10.82 -18.31 -12.74
CA VAL A 139 -9.69 -19.24 -12.55
C VAL A 139 -8.35 -18.70 -13.07
N HIS A 140 -8.36 -18.01 -14.21
CA HIS A 140 -7.13 -17.53 -14.84
C HIS A 140 -6.39 -16.48 -14.00
N GLY A 141 -7.12 -15.62 -13.29
CA GLY A 141 -6.53 -14.56 -12.49
C GLY A 141 -5.82 -15.07 -11.24
N TYR A 142 -6.38 -16.10 -10.59
CA TYR A 142 -5.81 -16.68 -9.37
C TYR A 142 -4.63 -17.62 -9.64
N GLY A 143 -4.55 -18.24 -10.83
CA GLY A 143 -3.35 -18.96 -11.26
C GLY A 143 -2.09 -18.08 -11.24
N LEU A 144 -2.23 -16.80 -11.60
CA LEU A 144 -1.12 -15.83 -11.49
C LEU A 144 -0.76 -15.56 -10.02
N ALA A 145 -1.74 -15.49 -9.11
CA ALA A 145 -1.50 -15.32 -7.68
C ALA A 145 -0.69 -16.48 -7.10
N ALA A 146 -1.08 -17.72 -7.43
CA ALA A 146 -0.35 -18.93 -7.05
C ALA A 146 1.10 -18.90 -7.59
N ALA A 147 1.28 -18.47 -8.83
CA ALA A 147 2.62 -18.30 -9.41
C ALA A 147 3.45 -17.24 -8.67
N GLN A 148 2.85 -16.15 -8.17
CA GLN A 148 3.58 -15.19 -7.35
C GLN A 148 4.03 -15.78 -6.01
N LEU A 149 3.15 -16.52 -5.32
CA LEU A 149 3.48 -17.19 -4.06
C LEU A 149 4.58 -18.25 -4.25
N LEU A 150 4.59 -18.93 -5.40
CA LEU A 150 5.63 -19.91 -5.74
C LEU A 150 7.03 -19.27 -5.82
N ARG A 151 7.14 -18.00 -6.24
CA ARG A 151 8.43 -17.28 -6.28
C ARG A 151 9.08 -17.16 -4.90
N LEU A 152 8.29 -17.02 -3.84
CA LEU A 152 8.79 -17.00 -2.46
C LEU A 152 9.38 -18.36 -2.08
N LYS A 153 8.65 -19.46 -2.37
CA LYS A 153 9.11 -20.82 -2.12
C LYS A 153 10.39 -21.16 -2.90
N GLN A 154 10.48 -20.74 -4.16
CA GLN A 154 11.67 -20.94 -5.01
C GLN A 154 12.91 -20.23 -4.48
N LYS A 155 12.74 -19.18 -3.66
CA LYS A 155 13.82 -18.46 -2.98
C LYS A 155 14.10 -18.98 -1.57
N ASN A 156 13.50 -20.12 -1.19
CA ASN A 156 13.59 -20.74 0.13
C ASN A 156 13.14 -19.81 1.27
N ILE A 157 12.20 -18.89 1.00
CA ILE A 157 11.58 -18.06 2.02
C ILE A 157 10.40 -18.83 2.60
N PHE A 158 10.31 -18.90 3.93
CA PHE A 158 9.20 -19.57 4.59
C PHE A 158 7.90 -18.79 4.33
N LEU A 159 6.87 -19.49 3.84
CA LEU A 159 5.60 -18.88 3.45
C LEU A 159 4.46 -19.53 4.24
N THR A 160 3.78 -18.71 5.02
CA THR A 160 2.58 -19.06 5.79
C THR A 160 1.36 -18.37 5.19
N ILE A 161 0.28 -19.12 4.96
CA ILE A 161 -1.00 -18.56 4.53
C ILE A 161 -1.96 -18.53 5.72
N ALA A 162 -2.43 -17.34 6.09
CA ALA A 162 -3.39 -17.13 7.16
C ALA A 162 -4.75 -16.75 6.55
N ILE A 163 -5.75 -17.61 6.69
CA ILE A 163 -7.11 -17.32 6.23
C ILE A 163 -7.77 -16.42 7.27
N ASP A 164 -8.10 -15.18 6.89
CA ASP A 164 -8.75 -14.24 7.81
C ASP A 164 -10.25 -14.54 7.92
N LYS A 165 -10.95 -14.43 6.79
CA LYS A 165 -12.40 -14.60 6.74
C LYS A 165 -12.85 -15.75 5.85
N MET A 166 -12.29 -15.86 4.65
CA MET A 166 -12.66 -16.88 3.68
C MET A 166 -11.56 -17.11 2.65
N ALA A 167 -11.44 -18.33 2.16
CA ALA A 167 -10.57 -18.71 1.06
C ALA A 167 -11.29 -19.77 0.23
N ALA A 168 -12.09 -19.32 -0.74
CA ALA A 168 -12.96 -20.20 -1.52
C ALA A 168 -12.61 -20.18 -3.00
N SER A 169 -12.71 -21.36 -3.64
CA SER A 169 -12.56 -21.60 -5.09
C SER A 169 -11.15 -21.38 -5.66
N GLY A 170 -10.64 -20.14 -5.64
CA GLY A 170 -9.41 -19.71 -6.32
C GLY A 170 -8.23 -19.46 -5.39
#